data_AF-A0A933AK98-F1
#
_entry.id   AF-A0A933AK98-F1
#
_cell.length_a   1.000
_cell.length_b   1.000
_cell.length_c   1.000
_cell.angle_alpha   90.00
_cell.angle_beta   90.00
_cell.angle_gamma   90.00
#
_symmetry.space_group_name_H-M   'P 1'
#
loop_
_entity.id
_entity.type
_entity.pdbx_description
1 polymer ?
#
loop_
_entity_poly.entity_id
_entity_poly.type
_entity_poly.pdbx_seq_one_letter_code
_entity_poly.pdbx_strand_id
1 'polypeptide(L)' 'FLERLIFGLRMNEGIDLVMLEKDLRFNLPADTRKNMDDLIQGGFLAADDGRIKTTLRGRLVLDEIAGRLI' A
#
# COMPACT_ATOMS: atom_id res chain seq x y z
N PHE A 1 -1.79 10.13 -7.43
CA PHE A 1 -1.83 8.64 -7.34
C PHE A 1 -1.34 8.18 -5.98
N LEU A 2 -0.09 8.51 -5.63
CA LEU A 2 0.55 8.01 -4.41
C LEU A 2 -0.10 8.47 -3.10
N GLU A 3 -0.64 9.69 -3.07
CA GLU A 3 -1.38 10.19 -1.91
C GLU A 3 -2.61 9.31 -1.60
N ARG A 4 -3.37 8.87 -2.61
CA ARG A 4 -4.51 7.95 -2.42
C ARG A 4 -4.07 6.61 -1.85
N LEU A 5 -2.92 6.10 -2.30
CA LEU A 5 -2.31 4.88 -1.76
C LEU A 5 -2.00 5.05 -0.26
N ILE A 6 -1.31 6.13 0.10
CA ILE A 6 -0.96 6.43 1.50
C ILE A 6 -2.22 6.66 2.35
N PHE A 7 -3.22 7.37 1.82
CA PHE A 7 -4.48 7.62 2.50
C PHE A 7 -5.24 6.32 2.79
N GLY A 8 -5.39 5.42 1.82
CA GLY A 8 -6.08 4.17 2.08
C GLY A 8 -5.28 3.16 2.90
N LEU A 9 -3.94 3.25 2.90
CA LEU A 9 -3.10 2.53 3.89
C LEU A 9 -3.31 3.05 5.33
N ARG A 10 -3.69 4.33 5.50
CA ARG A 10 -4.09 4.90 6.79
C ARG A 10 -5.53 4.53 7.19
N MET A 11 -6.37 4.10 6.25
CA MET A 11 -7.74 3.65 6.52
C MET A 11 -7.76 2.21 7.03
N ASN A 12 -8.72 1.90 7.92
CA ASN A 12 -8.85 0.57 8.51
C ASN A 12 -9.27 -0.52 7.50
N GLU A 13 -9.94 -0.13 6.42
CA GLU A 13 -10.52 -1.07 5.44
C GLU A 13 -9.49 -1.63 4.45
N GLY A 14 -8.32 -0.98 4.32
CA GLY A 14 -7.30 -1.31 3.34
C GLY A 14 -7.61 -0.76 1.93
N ILE A 15 -6.68 -0.99 1.01
CA ILE A 15 -6.78 -0.58 -0.40
C ILE A 15 -6.92 -1.79 -1.30
N ASP A 16 -7.92 -1.77 -2.17
CA ASP A 16 -7.95 -2.64 -3.35
C ASP A 16 -7.05 -2.04 -4.44
N LEU A 17 -5.89 -2.65 -4.68
CA LEU A 17 -4.94 -2.17 -5.68
C LEU A 17 -5.50 -2.29 -7.10
N VAL A 18 -6.27 -3.34 -7.39
CA VAL A 18 -6.81 -3.58 -8.73
C VAL A 18 -7.85 -2.51 -9.06
N MET A 19 -8.68 -2.16 -8.08
CA MET A 19 -9.65 -1.08 -8.22
C MET A 19 -8.94 0.28 -8.35
N LEU A 20 -7.89 0.52 -7.55
CA LEU A 20 -7.11 1.75 -7.61
C LEU A 20 -6.42 1.97 -8.97
N GLU A 21 -5.81 0.92 -9.53
CA GLU A 21 -5.17 0.96 -10.85
C GLU A 21 -6.19 1.22 -11.96
N LYS A 22 -7.38 0.60 -11.88
CA LYS A 22 -8.49 0.83 -12.82
C LYS A 22 -9.05 2.25 -12.73
N ASP A 23 -9.34 2.72 -11.52
CA ASP A 23 -9.94 4.03 -11.27
C ASP A 23 -9.03 5.17 -11.73
N LEU A 24 -7.72 4.97 -11.58
CA LEU A 24 -6.72 5.96 -11.96
C LEU A 24 -6.19 5.76 -13.40
N ARG A 25 -6.67 4.72 -14.11
CA ARG A 25 -6.17 4.28 -15.43
C ARG A 25 -4.64 4.26 -15.47
N PHE A 26 -4.04 3.79 -14.40
CA PHE A 26 -2.60 3.85 -14.16
C PHE A 26 -2.14 2.56 -13.51
N ASN A 27 -1.06 1.98 -14.02
CA ASN A 27 -0.44 0.81 -13.42
C ASN A 27 0.63 1.25 -12.43
N LEU A 28 0.70 0.58 -11.28
CA LEU A 28 1.78 0.80 -10.32
C LEU A 28 3.14 0.55 -11.02
N PRO A 29 4.11 1.48 -10.88
CA PRO A 29 5.47 1.24 -11.32
C PRO A 29 6.02 -0.06 -10.71
N ALA A 30 6.87 -0.76 -11.46
CA ALA A 30 7.45 -2.02 -11.01
C ALA A 30 8.21 -1.87 -9.68
N ASP A 31 8.90 -0.73 -9.49
CA ASP A 31 9.60 -0.41 -8.24
C ASP A 31 8.65 -0.24 -7.06
N THR A 32 7.52 0.46 -7.26
CA THR A 32 6.49 0.61 -6.22
C THR A 32 5.89 -0.75 -5.85
N ARG A 33 5.64 -1.61 -6.85
CA ARG A 33 5.12 -2.97 -6.63
C ARG A 33 6.11 -3.82 -5.82
N LYS A 34 7.39 -3.75 -6.17
CA LYS A 34 8.45 -4.43 -5.41
C LYS A 34 8.55 -3.91 -3.97
N ASN A 35 8.52 -2.60 -3.77
CA ASN A 35 8.56 -2.00 -2.43
C ASN A 35 7.33 -2.43 -1.60
N MET A 36 6.16 -2.57 -2.22
CA MET A 36 4.98 -3.13 -1.56
C MET A 36 5.17 -4.58 -1.16
N ASP A 37 5.70 -5.43 -2.04
CA ASP A 37 5.98 -6.83 -1.74
C ASP A 37 6.98 -6.97 -0.59
N ASP A 38 8.05 -6.16 -0.57
CA ASP A 38 9.04 -6.12 0.51
C ASP A 38 8.39 -5.71 1.86
N LEU A 39 7.45 -4.76 1.84
CA LEU A 39 6.70 -4.33 3.02
C LEU A 39 5.71 -5.40 3.52
N ILE A 40 5.11 -6.18 2.61
CA ILE A 40 4.27 -7.33 2.96
C ILE A 40 5.13 -8.43 3.59
N GLN A 41 6.26 -8.78 2.97
CA GLN A 41 7.20 -9.76 3.51
C GLN A 41 7.78 -9.32 4.86
N GLY A 42 8.02 -8.03 5.05
CA GLY A 42 8.46 -7.45 6.33
C GLY A 42 7.38 -7.40 7.42
N GLY A 43 6.14 -7.76 7.11
CA GLY A 43 5.01 -7.75 8.04
C GLY A 43 4.47 -6.36 8.38
N PHE A 44 4.80 -5.35 7.56
CA PHE A 44 4.28 -3.98 7.70
C PHE A 44 2.94 -3.82 6.97
N LEU A 45 2.79 -4.52 5.85
CA LEU A 45 1.55 -4.63 5.10
C LEU A 45 1.05 -6.09 5.15
N ALA A 46 -0.24 -6.27 4.94
CA ALA A 46 -0.86 -7.58 4.79
C ALA A 46 -1.80 -7.53 3.58
N ALA A 47 -1.76 -8.56 2.75
CA ALA A 47 -2.77 -8.78 1.72
C ALA A 47 -3.89 -9.64 2.34
N ASP A 48 -5.10 -9.12 2.35
CA ASP A 48 -6.29 -9.76 2.91
C ASP A 48 -7.49 -9.47 2.01
N ASP A 49 -8.12 -10.53 1.49
CA ASP A 49 -9.29 -10.46 0.61
C ASP A 49 -9.13 -9.49 -0.59
N GLY A 50 -7.98 -9.59 -1.27
CA GLY A 50 -7.64 -8.72 -2.42
C GLY A 50 -7.32 -7.27 -2.05
N ARG A 51 -7.31 -6.94 -0.75
CA ARG A 51 -6.95 -5.61 -0.24
C ARG A 51 -5.62 -5.63 0.50
N ILE A 52 -4.87 -4.54 0.35
CA ILE A 52 -3.66 -4.28 1.12
C ILE A 52 -4.03 -3.47 2.35
N LYS A 53 -3.72 -4.01 3.53
CA LYS A 53 -3.97 -3.39 4.83
C LYS A 53 -2.64 -3.13 5.52
N THR A 54 -2.58 -2.02 6.25
CA THR A 54 -1.43 -1.74 7.13
C THR A 54 -1.61 -2.49 8.44
N THR A 55 -0.60 -3.29 8.81
CA THR A 55 -0.60 -4.01 10.08
C THR A 55 -0.43 -3.03 11.25
N LEU A 56 -0.63 -3.49 12.48
CA LEU A 56 -0.35 -2.66 13.67
C LEU A 56 1.09 -2.14 13.69
N ARG A 57 2.05 -2.99 13.30
CA ARG A 57 3.47 -2.61 13.18
C ARG A 57 3.69 -1.61 12.05
N GLY A 58 3.09 -1.85 10.88
CA GLY A 58 3.16 -0.92 9.74
C GLY A 58 2.63 0.47 10.08
N ARG A 59 1.60 0.55 10.94
CA ARG A 59 1.04 1.85 11.33
C ARG A 59 2.01 2.71 12.13
N LEU A 60 2.90 2.10 12.90
CA LEU A 60 3.91 2.82 13.68
C LEU A 60 4.98 3.49 12.81
N VAL A 61 5.16 3.01 11.58
CA VAL A 61 6.17 3.49 10.62
C VAL A 61 5.53 3.96 9.31
N LEU A 62 4.26 4.36 9.36
CA LEU A 62 3.47 4.72 8.18
C LEU A 62 4.12 5.85 7.36
N ASP A 63 4.76 6.81 8.03
CA ASP A 63 5.45 7.91 7.36
C ASP A 63 6.73 7.45 6.65
N GLU A 64 7.41 6.43 7.19
CA GLU A 64 8.57 5.82 6.54
C GLU A 64 8.13 4.95 5.34
N ILE A 65 7.01 4.23 5.48
CA ILE A 65 6.37 3.48 4.38
C ILE A 65 5.99 4.44 3.25
N ALA A 66 5.38 5.57 3.58
CA ALA A 66 5.04 6.61 2.61
C ALA A 66 6.29 7.10 1.87
N GLY A 67 7.39 7.37 2.58
CA GLY A 67 8.66 7.78 1.99
C GLY A 67 9.28 6.74 1.03
N ARG A 68 9.07 5.44 1.26
CA ARG A 68 9.57 4.36 0.38
C ARG A 68 8.71 4.14 -0.86
N LEU A 69 7.47 4.64 -0.86
CA LEU A 69 6.55 4.50 -1.97
C LEU A 69 6.64 5.69 -2.94
N ILE A 70 7.20 6.84 -2.51
CA ILE A 70 7.38 8.07 -3.31
C ILE A 70 8.60 7.97 -4.22
#